data_AF-A0A434TGZ0-F1
#
_entry.id   AF-A0A434TGZ0-F1
#
_cell.length_a   1.000
_cell.length_b   1.000
_cell.length_c   1.000
_cell.angle_alpha   90.00
_cell.angle_beta   90.00
_cell.angle_gamma   90.00
#
_symmetry.space_group_name_H-M   'P 1'
#
loop_
_entity.id
_entity.type
_entity.pdbx_description
1 polymer ?
#
loop_
_entity_poly.entity_id
_entity_poly.type
_entity_poly.pdbx_seq_one_letter_code
_entity_poly.pdbx_strand_id
1 'polypeptide(L)'
;MSSSPQGHATPGQRWISFLRSYGPINKTDGMYAETVSRQAQAHGVAPLAFEHPEAEALAKAIAPAEGRLTNVILTGTAGDGKTSLCSELWHQLTGDESRKAGRDRSNYGKVALETPDGERTLHFIFEFSGFTPEQRRPWMPEQIDLLNRFARSVFDPEPREYFVLAGNDGKLVQAFDSLPDSADTRLKPLIETLLTRDHRSQAGAALLFLNLSRMSTRELLERALKCLLGRAEWACFHDEASDPAFSPASPLTRNFQLLHEPRIRERLQALGELCDSNGFHVSIREVLLLLVNGLLGYKGGDGVARPDALRDMVRDGRHHDACLYDNLLGANLTEAKRERFAVFRFFTGFRIGLETSNALDALLVFGQNDTDLQPHHQRLLADDAQYGVNPGFERLREAYLEADEDRGAADEFHAGLIAERRRLFFRLTEEDPRFDPWQLSVFQSAGAYRSQLLAPLRAGRAVNPALLARLVQG
;
A
#
# COMPACT_ATOMS: atom_id res chain seq x y z
N MET A 1 -22.00 -16.11 -38.98
CA MET A 1 -20.89 -16.94 -38.45
C MET A 1 -19.59 -16.35 -38.95
N SER A 2 -19.03 -15.36 -38.24
CA SER A 2 -17.63 -14.96 -38.41
C SER A 2 -16.90 -15.42 -37.16
N SER A 3 -16.07 -16.44 -37.33
CA SER A 3 -15.13 -16.90 -36.30
C SER A 3 -14.14 -15.79 -36.00
N SER A 4 -14.26 -15.16 -34.84
CA SER A 4 -13.21 -14.32 -34.28
C SER A 4 -11.95 -15.18 -34.10
N PRO A 5 -10.77 -14.74 -34.57
CA PRO A 5 -9.55 -15.49 -34.33
C PRO A 5 -9.30 -15.47 -32.82
N GLN A 6 -9.07 -16.64 -32.22
CA GLN A 6 -8.52 -16.76 -30.88
C GLN A 6 -7.08 -16.21 -30.91
N GLY A 7 -6.96 -14.88 -30.89
CA GLY A 7 -5.68 -14.19 -30.84
C GLY A 7 -5.08 -14.36 -29.45
N HIS A 8 -3.81 -14.79 -29.40
CA HIS A 8 -3.04 -14.76 -28.16
C HIS A 8 -3.10 -13.36 -27.53
N ALA A 9 -3.35 -13.28 -26.22
CA ALA A 9 -3.39 -12.01 -25.51
C ALA A 9 -2.10 -11.21 -25.73
N THR A 10 -2.21 -9.93 -26.07
CA THR A 10 -1.04 -9.06 -26.31
C THR A 10 -0.21 -8.86 -25.02
N PRO A 11 1.07 -8.45 -25.11
CA PRO A 11 1.87 -8.11 -23.92
C PRO A 11 1.17 -7.16 -22.94
N GLY A 12 0.57 -6.07 -23.44
CA GLY A 12 -0.21 -5.13 -22.65
C GLY A 12 -1.42 -5.78 -21.98
N GLN A 13 -2.17 -6.62 -22.70
CA GLN A 13 -3.31 -7.34 -22.11
C GLN A 13 -2.88 -8.30 -20.99
N ARG A 14 -1.74 -8.99 -21.15
CA ARG A 14 -1.16 -9.85 -20.11
C ARG A 14 -0.71 -9.03 -18.90
N TRP A 15 -0.07 -7.88 -19.13
CA TRP A 15 0.35 -6.96 -18.08
C TRP A 15 -0.85 -6.47 -17.24
N ILE A 16 -1.91 -5.98 -17.89
CA ILE A 16 -3.11 -5.53 -17.18
C ILE A 16 -3.79 -6.69 -16.46
N SER A 17 -3.88 -7.86 -17.08
CA SER A 17 -4.46 -9.04 -16.43
C SER A 17 -3.69 -9.43 -15.17
N PHE A 18 -2.36 -9.36 -15.21
CA PHE A 18 -1.50 -9.58 -14.06
C PHE A 18 -1.69 -8.51 -12.98
N LEU A 19 -1.67 -7.22 -13.34
CA LEU A 19 -1.85 -6.12 -12.39
C LEU A 19 -3.17 -6.22 -11.64
N ARG A 20 -4.25 -6.64 -12.31
CA ARG A 20 -5.56 -6.85 -11.67
C ARG A 20 -5.51 -7.82 -10.49
N SER A 21 -4.52 -8.72 -10.42
CA SER A 21 -4.33 -9.61 -9.26
C SER A 21 -3.94 -8.90 -7.97
N TYR A 22 -3.42 -7.67 -8.08
CA TYR A 22 -3.15 -6.78 -6.96
C TYR A 22 -4.32 -5.84 -6.64
N GLY A 23 -5.34 -5.74 -7.50
CA GLY A 23 -6.48 -4.84 -7.29
C GLY A 23 -7.50 -5.40 -6.30
N PRO A 24 -8.47 -4.57 -5.86
CA PRO A 24 -9.57 -5.00 -5.00
C PRO A 24 -10.55 -5.89 -5.77
N ILE A 25 -10.21 -7.14 -6.05
CA ILE A 25 -11.10 -8.10 -6.72
C ILE A 25 -11.58 -9.18 -5.75
N ASN A 26 -12.83 -9.64 -5.91
CA ASN A 26 -13.41 -10.72 -5.11
C ASN A 26 -12.79 -12.06 -5.51
N LYS A 27 -11.56 -12.33 -5.07
CA LYS A 27 -10.98 -13.66 -5.10
C LYS A 27 -10.42 -13.97 -3.73
N THR A 28 -10.81 -15.10 -3.17
CA THR A 28 -10.29 -15.70 -1.93
C THR A 28 -8.75 -15.82 -1.95
N ASP A 29 -8.14 -15.76 -3.14
CA ASP A 29 -6.70 -15.93 -3.40
C ASP A 29 -5.95 -14.63 -3.76
N GLY A 30 -6.61 -13.45 -3.78
CA GLY A 30 -6.01 -12.18 -4.18
C GLY A 30 -4.86 -11.74 -3.25
N MET A 31 -3.68 -11.49 -3.83
CA MET A 31 -2.49 -10.90 -3.17
C MET A 31 -1.75 -11.74 -2.11
N TYR A 32 -1.91 -13.05 -2.09
CA TYR A 32 -0.93 -13.91 -1.42
C TYR A 32 0.33 -14.03 -2.29
N ALA A 33 1.51 -14.04 -1.68
CA ALA A 33 2.78 -14.16 -2.41
C ALA A 33 2.77 -15.35 -3.39
N GLU A 34 2.16 -16.47 -2.97
CA GLU A 34 1.99 -17.68 -3.78
C GLU A 34 1.11 -17.49 -5.01
N THR A 35 -0.04 -16.82 -4.86
CA THR A 35 -0.95 -16.55 -5.98
C THR A 35 -0.31 -15.58 -6.95
N VAL A 36 0.38 -14.57 -6.44
CA VAL A 36 1.09 -13.57 -7.25
C VAL A 36 2.16 -14.21 -8.13
N SER A 37 3.01 -15.09 -7.58
CA SER A 37 4.02 -15.80 -8.37
C SER A 37 3.39 -16.70 -9.45
N ARG A 38 2.28 -17.38 -9.13
CA ARG A 38 1.54 -18.19 -10.11
C ARG A 38 0.90 -17.35 -11.22
N GLN A 39 0.32 -16.19 -10.87
CA GLN A 39 -0.28 -15.27 -11.84
C GLN A 39 0.79 -14.63 -12.73
N ALA A 40 1.94 -14.26 -12.16
CA ALA A 40 3.11 -13.76 -12.88
C ALA A 40 3.55 -14.78 -13.94
N GLN A 41 3.73 -16.05 -13.55
CA GLN A 41 4.08 -17.14 -14.47
C GLN A 41 3.00 -17.36 -15.54
N ALA A 42 1.72 -17.38 -15.16
CA ALA A 42 0.61 -17.60 -16.09
C ALA A 42 0.50 -16.48 -17.15
N HIS A 43 0.92 -15.26 -16.83
CA HIS A 43 0.92 -14.13 -17.74
C HIS A 43 2.27 -13.87 -18.43
N GLY A 44 3.31 -14.62 -18.08
CA GLY A 44 4.67 -14.41 -18.61
C GLY A 44 5.25 -13.05 -18.24
N VAL A 45 4.93 -12.57 -17.03
CA VAL A 45 5.32 -11.26 -16.48
C VAL A 45 6.14 -11.50 -15.22
N ALA A 46 7.15 -10.68 -14.95
CA ALA A 46 7.89 -10.77 -13.69
C ALA A 46 7.05 -10.25 -12.52
N PRO A 47 7.05 -10.88 -11.34
CA PRO A 47 6.42 -10.32 -10.14
C PRO A 47 6.90 -8.89 -9.84
N LEU A 48 6.08 -8.10 -9.14
CA LEU A 48 6.55 -6.82 -8.62
C LEU A 48 7.60 -7.09 -7.53
N ALA A 49 8.85 -6.76 -7.84
CA ALA A 49 9.98 -6.89 -6.93
C ALA A 49 10.13 -5.58 -6.14
N PHE A 50 9.85 -5.66 -4.85
CA PHE A 50 9.93 -4.53 -3.92
C PHE A 50 11.21 -4.64 -3.11
N GLU A 51 12.04 -3.59 -3.14
CA GLU A 51 13.14 -3.48 -2.20
C GLU A 51 12.58 -3.10 -0.83
N HIS A 52 12.52 -4.11 0.05
CA HIS A 52 11.95 -3.96 1.36
C HIS A 52 12.85 -3.08 2.27
N PRO A 53 12.31 -2.06 2.98
CA PRO A 53 13.11 -1.17 3.83
C PRO A 53 14.03 -1.92 4.81
N GLU A 54 13.53 -2.99 5.42
CA GLU A 54 14.28 -3.82 6.37
C GLU A 54 15.21 -4.88 5.74
N ALA A 55 15.30 -4.96 4.40
CA ALA A 55 16.16 -5.95 3.74
C ALA A 55 17.65 -5.74 4.08
N GLU A 56 18.10 -4.49 4.12
CA GLU A 56 19.48 -4.16 4.47
C GLU A 56 19.79 -4.51 5.94
N ALA A 57 18.86 -4.24 6.85
CA ALA A 57 19.02 -4.59 8.26
C ALA A 57 19.09 -6.12 8.46
N LEU A 58 18.28 -6.86 7.73
CA LEU A 58 18.30 -8.33 7.73
C LEU A 58 19.63 -8.88 7.18
N ALA A 59 20.10 -8.36 6.04
CA ALA A 59 21.39 -8.74 5.47
C ALA A 59 22.56 -8.40 6.40
N LYS A 60 22.50 -7.26 7.10
CA LYS A 60 23.47 -6.89 8.13
C LYS A 60 23.39 -7.81 9.36
N ALA A 61 22.25 -8.39 9.68
CA ALA A 61 22.17 -9.33 10.80
C ALA A 61 22.74 -10.72 10.46
N ILE A 62 22.68 -11.09 9.17
CA ILE A 62 23.06 -12.42 8.67
C ILE A 62 24.07 -12.26 7.52
N ALA A 63 25.34 -12.08 7.88
CA ALA A 63 26.46 -12.00 6.94
C ALA A 63 27.55 -13.03 7.34
N PRO A 64 27.39 -14.31 6.96
CA PRO A 64 28.27 -15.39 7.41
C PRO A 64 29.73 -15.18 6.98
N ALA A 65 29.97 -14.62 5.79
CA ALA A 65 31.31 -14.30 5.30
C ALA A 65 32.05 -13.28 6.18
N GLU A 66 31.33 -12.45 6.93
CA GLU A 66 31.88 -11.46 7.86
C GLU A 66 31.85 -11.96 9.32
N GLY A 67 31.49 -13.22 9.57
CA GLY A 67 31.33 -13.78 10.92
C GLY A 67 30.13 -13.24 11.69
N ARG A 68 29.24 -12.51 11.04
CA ARG A 68 28.12 -11.82 11.70
C ARG A 68 26.84 -12.61 11.53
N LEU A 69 26.40 -13.23 12.62
CA LEU A 69 25.12 -13.93 12.72
C LEU A 69 24.41 -13.47 14.00
N THR A 70 23.17 -13.01 13.85
CA THR A 70 22.30 -12.60 14.96
C THR A 70 20.95 -13.25 14.77
N ASN A 71 20.31 -13.72 15.85
CA ASN A 71 18.96 -14.25 15.71
C ASN A 71 18.00 -13.16 15.27
N VAL A 72 17.01 -13.50 14.43
CA VAL A 72 16.06 -12.53 13.89
C VAL A 72 14.63 -13.00 14.10
N ILE A 73 13.79 -12.09 14.58
CA ILE A 73 12.33 -12.23 14.46
C ILE A 73 11.82 -11.17 13.50
N LEU A 74 11.18 -11.60 12.41
CA LEU A 74 10.38 -10.77 11.52
C LEU A 74 8.91 -10.85 11.96
N THR A 75 8.37 -9.76 12.47
CA THR A 75 6.97 -9.67 12.90
C THR A 75 6.20 -8.60 12.14
N GLY A 76 4.89 -8.53 12.31
CA GLY A 76 4.01 -7.55 11.69
C GLY A 76 2.67 -8.16 11.26
N THR A 77 1.93 -7.47 10.42
CA THR A 77 0.61 -7.89 9.94
C THR A 77 0.67 -8.67 8.62
N ALA A 78 -0.46 -9.24 8.21
CA ALA A 78 -0.56 -9.97 6.95
C ALA A 78 -0.36 -9.02 5.77
N GLY A 79 0.59 -9.35 4.88
CA GLY A 79 0.88 -8.54 3.70
C GLY A 79 2.07 -7.60 3.83
N ASP A 80 2.76 -7.57 4.97
CA ASP A 80 3.97 -6.74 5.19
C ASP A 80 5.25 -7.28 4.55
N GLY A 81 5.22 -8.46 3.92
CA GLY A 81 6.38 -8.99 3.18
C GLY A 81 7.36 -9.84 3.99
N LYS A 82 7.02 -10.26 5.22
CA LYS A 82 7.83 -11.16 6.06
C LYS A 82 8.32 -12.43 5.32
N THR A 83 7.39 -13.16 4.71
CA THR A 83 7.70 -14.40 3.97
C THR A 83 8.58 -14.14 2.76
N SER A 84 8.38 -13.00 2.08
CA SER A 84 9.20 -12.59 0.94
C SER A 84 10.64 -12.29 1.38
N LEU A 85 10.82 -11.56 2.50
CA LEU A 85 12.14 -11.31 3.09
C LEU A 85 12.86 -12.60 3.48
N CYS A 86 12.18 -13.54 4.16
CA CYS A 86 12.78 -14.83 4.49
C CYS A 86 13.16 -15.64 3.25
N SER A 87 12.32 -15.63 2.21
CA SER A 87 12.57 -16.35 0.96
C SER A 87 13.74 -15.75 0.18
N GLU A 88 13.87 -14.43 0.19
CA GLU A 88 15.01 -13.72 -0.40
C GLU A 88 16.30 -14.07 0.33
N LEU A 89 16.32 -13.98 1.66
CA LEU A 89 17.50 -14.35 2.46
C LEU A 89 17.87 -15.82 2.27
N TRP A 90 16.90 -16.74 2.26
CA TRP A 90 17.14 -18.15 1.99
C TRP A 90 17.81 -18.36 0.62
N HIS A 91 17.28 -17.73 -0.43
CA HIS A 91 17.85 -17.81 -1.76
C HIS A 91 19.27 -17.23 -1.83
N GLN A 92 19.52 -16.09 -1.18
CA GLN A 92 20.86 -15.49 -1.13
C GLN A 92 21.89 -16.40 -0.45
N LEU A 93 21.49 -17.14 0.58
CA LEU A 93 22.38 -18.04 1.31
C LEU A 93 22.57 -19.41 0.65
N THR A 94 21.55 -19.92 -0.05
CA THR A 94 21.52 -21.31 -0.54
C THR A 94 21.57 -21.45 -2.05
N GLY A 95 21.27 -20.38 -2.80
CA GLY A 95 20.99 -20.42 -4.24
C GLY A 95 19.64 -21.07 -4.60
N ASP A 96 18.86 -21.55 -3.63
CA ASP A 96 17.60 -22.24 -3.89
C ASP A 96 16.45 -21.26 -4.22
N GLU A 97 15.89 -21.39 -5.42
CA GLU A 97 14.76 -20.61 -5.89
C GLU A 97 13.39 -21.26 -5.62
N SER A 98 13.36 -22.48 -5.08
CA SER A 98 12.13 -23.26 -4.88
C SER A 98 11.06 -22.48 -4.09
N ARG A 99 11.47 -21.75 -3.04
CA ARG A 99 10.59 -20.89 -2.23
C ARG A 99 10.13 -19.65 -2.96
N LYS A 100 11.04 -18.92 -3.63
CA LYS A 100 10.69 -17.74 -4.45
C LYS A 100 9.68 -18.10 -5.55
N ALA A 101 9.84 -19.28 -6.13
CA ALA A 101 8.95 -19.83 -7.15
C ALA A 101 7.64 -20.43 -6.57
N GLY A 102 7.48 -20.50 -5.25
CA GLY A 102 6.30 -21.09 -4.59
C GLY A 102 6.17 -22.61 -4.70
N ARG A 103 7.28 -23.30 -5.02
CA ARG A 103 7.37 -24.77 -5.12
C ARG A 103 7.61 -25.45 -3.76
N ASP A 104 8.43 -24.83 -2.90
CA ASP A 104 8.59 -25.25 -1.50
C ASP A 104 7.70 -24.41 -0.58
N ARG A 105 6.91 -25.11 0.25
CA ARG A 105 5.96 -24.54 1.22
C ARG A 105 6.19 -25.05 2.64
N SER A 106 7.34 -25.65 2.90
CA SER A 106 7.66 -26.10 4.25
C SER A 106 7.80 -24.88 5.17
N ASN A 107 7.21 -24.97 6.36
CA ASN A 107 7.26 -23.89 7.36
C ASN A 107 8.64 -23.77 8.02
N TYR A 108 9.51 -24.77 7.81
CA TYR A 108 10.81 -24.87 8.43
C TYR A 108 11.88 -25.32 7.42
N GLY A 109 13.06 -24.75 7.53
CA GLY A 109 14.26 -25.17 6.82
C GLY A 109 15.52 -24.88 7.64
N LYS A 110 16.65 -25.46 7.27
CA LYS A 110 17.95 -25.16 7.88
C LYS A 110 19.06 -25.21 6.84
N VAL A 111 20.11 -24.43 7.07
CA VAL A 111 21.30 -24.38 6.23
C VAL A 111 22.55 -24.33 7.09
N ALA A 112 23.60 -25.04 6.70
CA ALA A 112 24.94 -24.91 7.27
C ALA A 112 25.65 -23.74 6.59
N LEU A 113 26.23 -22.85 7.40
CA LEU A 113 26.93 -21.66 6.95
C LEU A 113 28.38 -21.72 7.40
N GLU A 114 29.29 -21.54 6.46
CA GLU A 114 30.70 -21.35 6.77
C GLU A 114 30.93 -19.91 7.25
N THR A 115 31.57 -19.76 8.41
CA THR A 115 31.98 -18.46 8.95
C THR A 115 33.48 -18.49 9.30
N PRO A 116 34.13 -17.33 9.52
CA PRO A 116 35.50 -17.28 10.01
C PRO A 116 35.74 -18.06 11.32
N ASP A 117 34.69 -18.24 12.14
CA ASP A 117 34.74 -18.94 13.41
C ASP A 117 34.28 -20.42 13.30
N GLY A 118 34.21 -20.95 12.08
CA GLY A 118 33.81 -22.31 11.73
C GLY A 118 32.34 -22.46 11.38
N GLU A 119 31.93 -23.69 11.05
CA GLU A 119 30.57 -24.00 10.63
C GLU A 119 29.53 -23.58 11.70
N ARG A 120 28.44 -22.95 11.25
CA ARG A 120 27.26 -22.59 12.05
C ARG A 120 26.00 -23.08 11.36
N THR A 121 24.94 -23.36 12.12
CA THR A 121 23.63 -23.72 11.54
C THR A 121 22.66 -22.55 11.64
N LEU A 122 22.02 -22.19 10.53
CA LEU A 122 20.92 -21.21 10.52
C LEU A 122 19.60 -21.92 10.26
N HIS A 123 18.68 -21.79 11.20
CA HIS A 123 17.31 -22.30 11.14
C HIS A 123 16.36 -21.20 10.64
N PHE A 124 15.48 -21.57 9.73
CA PHE A 124 14.40 -20.70 9.26
C PHE A 124 13.06 -21.27 9.68
N ILE A 125 12.25 -20.45 10.35
CA ILE A 125 10.83 -20.69 10.56
C ILE A 125 10.08 -19.67 9.70
N PHE A 126 9.73 -20.07 8.48
CA PHE A 126 9.23 -19.19 7.41
C PHE A 126 7.81 -18.69 7.65
N GLU A 127 6.98 -19.50 8.32
CA GLU A 127 5.63 -19.13 8.73
C GLU A 127 5.34 -19.72 10.09
N PHE A 128 5.51 -18.90 11.13
CA PHE A 128 5.35 -19.35 12.52
C PHE A 128 3.93 -19.83 12.81
N SER A 129 2.92 -19.22 12.20
CA SER A 129 1.52 -19.64 12.38
C SER A 129 1.24 -21.04 11.84
N GLY A 130 1.86 -21.42 10.72
CA GLY A 130 1.79 -22.78 10.20
C GLY A 130 2.73 -23.77 10.93
N PHE A 131 3.75 -23.25 11.61
CA PHE A 131 4.64 -24.06 12.45
C PHE A 131 4.02 -24.37 13.81
N THR A 132 3.20 -23.48 14.38
CA THR A 132 2.54 -23.65 15.68
C THR A 132 1.36 -24.62 15.59
N PRO A 133 1.07 -25.39 16.67
CA PRO A 133 -0.12 -26.26 16.69
C PRO A 133 -1.42 -25.45 16.51
N GLU A 134 -2.42 -26.08 15.88
CA GLU A 134 -3.78 -25.55 15.86
C GLU A 134 -4.30 -25.34 17.30
N GLN A 135 -5.20 -24.38 17.50
CA GLN A 135 -5.76 -24.11 18.83
C GLN A 135 -6.26 -25.41 19.49
N ARG A 136 -5.83 -25.64 20.74
CA ARG A 136 -6.16 -26.82 21.58
C ARG A 136 -5.45 -28.13 21.19
N ARG A 137 -4.60 -28.15 20.16
CA ARG A 137 -3.68 -29.29 19.95
C ARG A 137 -2.42 -29.11 20.79
N PRO A 138 -1.85 -30.20 21.34
CA PRO A 138 -0.59 -30.11 22.06
C PRO A 138 0.56 -29.77 21.10
N TRP A 139 1.57 -29.10 21.63
CA TRP A 139 2.84 -28.91 20.96
C TRP A 139 3.54 -30.26 20.77
N MET A 140 4.12 -30.48 19.59
CA MET A 140 4.95 -31.66 19.34
C MET A 140 6.32 -31.49 20.02
N PRO A 141 6.93 -32.56 20.56
CA PRO A 141 8.23 -32.49 21.22
C PRO A 141 9.32 -31.82 20.38
N GLU A 142 9.34 -32.08 19.07
CA GLU A 142 10.32 -31.51 18.13
C GLU A 142 10.15 -29.99 17.95
N GLN A 143 8.91 -29.48 18.01
CA GLN A 143 8.63 -28.04 17.94
C GLN A 143 9.14 -27.34 19.20
N ILE A 144 8.90 -27.94 20.36
CA ILE A 144 9.37 -27.42 21.65
C ILE A 144 10.90 -27.43 21.69
N ASP A 145 11.54 -28.52 21.26
CA ASP A 145 13.00 -28.61 21.18
C ASP A 145 13.59 -27.50 20.31
N LEU A 146 13.01 -27.25 19.12
CA LEU A 146 13.48 -26.20 18.23
C LEU A 146 13.35 -24.81 18.88
N LEU A 147 12.23 -24.51 19.55
CA LEU A 147 12.04 -23.24 20.26
C LEU A 147 12.95 -23.10 21.48
N ASN A 148 13.26 -24.20 22.17
CA ASN A 148 14.23 -24.22 23.26
C ASN A 148 15.64 -23.93 22.75
N ARG A 149 16.04 -24.50 21.61
CA ARG A 149 17.32 -24.17 20.95
C ARG A 149 17.37 -22.73 20.48
N PHE A 150 16.25 -22.19 19.99
CA PHE A 150 16.14 -20.77 19.68
C PHE A 150 16.34 -19.89 20.92
N ALA A 151 15.64 -20.17 22.02
CA ALA A 151 15.79 -19.43 23.26
C ALA A 151 17.24 -19.49 23.76
N ARG A 152 17.87 -20.68 23.75
CA ARG A 152 19.30 -20.81 24.11
C ARG A 152 20.19 -19.95 23.22
N SER A 153 20.01 -20.00 21.91
CA SER A 153 20.80 -19.19 20.97
C SER A 153 20.73 -17.69 21.24
N VAL A 154 19.57 -17.17 21.66
CA VAL A 154 19.39 -15.74 21.95
C VAL A 154 20.15 -15.30 23.20
N PHE A 155 20.33 -16.18 24.18
CA PHE A 155 20.94 -15.84 25.48
C PHE A 155 22.34 -16.45 25.69
N ASP A 156 22.83 -17.23 24.73
CA ASP A 156 24.18 -17.78 24.72
C ASP A 156 25.14 -16.73 24.14
N PRO A 157 26.27 -16.41 24.81
CA PRO A 157 27.32 -15.57 24.26
C PRO A 157 28.01 -16.13 23.01
N GLU A 158 28.06 -17.46 22.84
CA GLU A 158 28.76 -18.14 21.74
C GLU A 158 27.91 -19.24 21.07
N PRO A 159 26.76 -18.87 20.49
CA PRO A 159 25.84 -19.87 19.93
C PRO A 159 26.42 -20.51 18.66
N ARG A 160 26.15 -21.81 18.50
CA ARG A 160 26.45 -22.57 17.27
C ARG A 160 25.30 -22.61 16.27
N GLU A 161 24.09 -22.35 16.77
CA GLU A 161 22.85 -22.35 16.01
C GLU A 161 22.22 -20.96 16.08
N TYR A 162 21.66 -20.49 14.97
CA TYR A 162 20.97 -19.21 14.86
C TYR A 162 19.61 -19.40 14.20
N PHE A 163 18.71 -18.43 14.38
CA PHE A 163 17.31 -18.55 13.96
C PHE A 163 16.82 -17.30 13.25
N VAL A 164 16.08 -17.48 12.17
CA VAL A 164 15.22 -16.47 11.54
C VAL A 164 13.78 -16.95 11.63
N LEU A 165 12.95 -16.24 12.37
CA LEU A 165 11.54 -16.59 12.59
C LEU A 165 10.64 -15.49 12.01
N ALA A 166 9.72 -15.86 11.12
CA ALA A 166 8.69 -14.97 10.60
C ALA A 166 7.31 -15.31 11.14
N GLY A 167 6.66 -14.37 11.82
CA GLY A 167 5.33 -14.57 12.44
C GLY A 167 4.46 -13.31 12.41
N ASN A 168 3.15 -13.45 12.60
CA ASN A 168 2.28 -12.29 12.83
C ASN A 168 2.29 -11.93 14.32
N ASP A 169 2.16 -10.64 14.66
CA ASP A 169 2.30 -10.15 16.06
C ASP A 169 1.43 -10.93 17.05
N GLY A 170 0.11 -10.97 16.80
CA GLY A 170 -0.83 -11.67 17.68
C GLY A 170 -0.62 -13.18 17.72
N LYS A 171 -0.15 -13.78 16.61
CA LYS A 171 0.14 -15.22 16.57
C LYS A 171 1.42 -15.57 17.31
N LEU A 172 2.38 -14.66 17.29
CA LEU A 172 3.64 -14.82 17.98
C LEU A 172 3.40 -14.78 19.50
N VAL A 173 2.70 -13.76 20.01
CA VAL A 173 2.30 -13.70 21.43
C VAL A 173 1.47 -14.92 21.84
N GLN A 174 0.40 -15.24 21.09
CA GLN A 174 -0.48 -16.37 21.39
C GLN A 174 0.28 -17.71 21.44
N ALA A 175 1.24 -17.92 20.55
CA ALA A 175 2.04 -19.14 20.52
C ALA A 175 2.93 -19.26 21.77
N PHE A 176 3.66 -18.20 22.11
CA PHE A 176 4.53 -18.19 23.31
C PHE A 176 3.72 -18.26 24.62
N ASP A 177 2.49 -17.74 24.65
CA ASP A 177 1.55 -17.93 25.76
C ASP A 177 1.11 -19.37 25.96
N SER A 178 1.02 -20.13 24.87
CA SER A 178 0.52 -21.51 24.86
C SER A 178 1.59 -22.57 25.09
N LEU A 179 2.85 -22.16 25.30
CA LEU A 179 3.96 -23.08 25.49
C LEU A 179 3.79 -23.89 26.79
N PRO A 180 4.11 -25.20 26.77
CA PRO A 180 4.07 -26.03 27.98
C PRO A 180 5.23 -25.70 28.94
N ASP A 181 5.13 -26.17 30.18
CA ASP A 181 6.16 -25.95 31.22
C ASP A 181 7.56 -26.49 30.86
N SER A 182 7.63 -27.45 29.94
CA SER A 182 8.90 -28.00 29.43
C SER A 182 9.63 -27.06 28.44
N ALA A 183 8.99 -25.97 28.02
CA ALA A 183 9.58 -24.99 27.11
C ALA A 183 10.35 -23.90 27.86
N ASP A 184 11.38 -23.37 27.22
CA ASP A 184 12.13 -22.21 27.67
C ASP A 184 11.29 -20.95 27.43
N THR A 185 10.80 -20.35 28.51
CA THR A 185 9.87 -19.22 28.46
C THR A 185 10.57 -17.86 28.41
N ARG A 186 11.90 -17.79 28.41
CA ARG A 186 12.64 -16.50 28.46
C ARG A 186 12.39 -15.60 27.26
N LEU A 187 12.07 -16.17 26.09
CA LEU A 187 11.73 -15.39 24.89
C LEU A 187 10.41 -14.63 25.03
N LYS A 188 9.44 -15.16 25.79
CA LYS A 188 8.10 -14.56 25.94
C LYS A 188 8.14 -13.12 26.47
N PRO A 189 8.69 -12.83 27.67
CA PRO A 189 8.74 -11.46 28.20
C PRO A 189 9.63 -10.53 27.35
N LEU A 190 10.65 -11.07 26.67
CA LEU A 190 11.48 -10.31 25.74
C LEU A 190 10.66 -9.84 24.54
N ILE A 191 9.93 -10.74 23.89
CA ILE A 191 9.04 -10.45 22.76
C ILE A 191 7.98 -9.41 23.16
N GLU A 192 7.30 -9.60 24.30
CA GLU A 192 6.29 -8.66 24.80
C GLU A 192 6.87 -7.26 25.02
N THR A 193 8.10 -7.18 25.56
CA THR A 193 8.81 -5.92 25.76
C THR A 193 9.15 -5.24 24.44
N LEU A 194 9.69 -5.98 23.47
CA LEU A 194 10.06 -5.45 22.15
C LEU A 194 8.84 -4.99 21.35
N LEU A 195 7.72 -5.73 21.45
CA LEU A 195 6.43 -5.33 20.89
C LEU A 195 5.85 -4.10 21.57
N THR A 196 5.97 -3.95 22.89
CA THR A 196 5.34 -2.82 23.61
C THR A 196 6.16 -1.54 23.52
N ARG A 197 7.50 -1.63 23.65
CA ARG A 197 8.40 -0.46 23.74
C ARG A 197 8.90 0.06 22.40
N ASP A 198 8.55 -0.61 21.32
CA ASP A 198 9.07 -0.32 20.00
C ASP A 198 10.60 -0.36 19.89
N HIS A 199 11.17 -1.41 20.49
CA HIS A 199 12.61 -1.64 20.44
C HIS A 199 12.91 -2.76 19.45
N ARG A 200 14.05 -2.63 18.76
CA ARG A 200 14.58 -3.64 17.83
C ARG A 200 15.52 -4.64 18.50
N SER A 201 15.96 -4.35 19.72
CA SER A 201 16.92 -5.17 20.47
C SER A 201 16.81 -4.88 21.97
N GLN A 202 17.32 -5.79 22.80
CA GLN A 202 17.43 -5.60 24.24
C GLN A 202 18.82 -6.04 24.71
N ALA A 203 19.42 -5.28 25.63
CA ALA A 203 20.70 -5.64 26.22
C ALA A 203 20.64 -7.05 26.85
N GLY A 204 21.66 -7.86 26.60
CA GLY A 204 21.72 -9.25 27.07
C GLY A 204 20.95 -10.27 26.23
N ALA A 205 20.39 -9.87 25.08
CA ALA A 205 19.76 -10.77 24.11
C ALA A 205 20.37 -10.56 22.71
N ALA A 206 20.93 -11.61 22.12
CA ALA A 206 21.46 -11.65 20.75
C ALA A 206 20.32 -11.82 19.73
N LEU A 207 19.40 -10.86 19.72
CA LEU A 207 18.18 -10.86 18.91
C LEU A 207 17.96 -9.50 18.24
N LEU A 208 17.78 -9.52 16.92
CA LEU A 208 17.23 -8.44 16.13
C LEU A 208 15.73 -8.68 15.90
N PHE A 209 14.92 -7.74 16.36
CA PHE A 209 13.47 -7.77 16.25
C PHE A 209 13.00 -6.74 15.23
N LEU A 210 12.46 -7.21 14.11
CA LEU A 210 12.01 -6.38 12.99
C LEU A 210 10.49 -6.42 12.93
N ASN A 211 9.83 -5.40 13.47
CA ASN A 211 8.38 -5.24 13.32
C ASN A 211 8.04 -4.49 12.04
N LEU A 212 7.63 -5.22 11.02
CA LEU A 212 7.31 -4.69 9.70
C LEU A 212 6.00 -3.87 9.72
N SER A 213 5.14 -4.01 10.73
CA SER A 213 3.93 -3.19 10.85
C SER A 213 4.18 -1.75 11.31
N ARG A 214 5.45 -1.39 11.51
CA ARG A 214 5.88 -0.05 11.92
C ARG A 214 6.60 0.71 10.82
N MET A 215 6.69 0.10 9.64
CA MET A 215 7.20 0.79 8.47
C MET A 215 6.31 1.97 8.14
N SER A 216 6.93 3.06 7.69
CA SER A 216 6.19 4.23 7.27
C SER A 216 5.37 3.93 6.03
N THR A 217 4.05 4.11 6.09
CA THR A 217 3.13 4.04 4.95
C THR A 217 3.58 5.01 3.86
N ARG A 218 4.07 6.19 4.24
CA ARG A 218 4.65 7.16 3.30
C ARG A 218 5.82 6.56 2.51
N GLU A 219 6.75 5.88 3.18
CA GLU A 219 7.90 5.23 2.53
C GLU A 219 7.45 4.05 1.66
N LEU A 220 6.51 3.24 2.15
CA LEU A 220 5.94 2.12 1.38
C LEU A 220 5.27 2.61 0.10
N LEU A 221 4.51 3.70 0.15
CA LEU A 221 3.89 4.34 -1.02
C LEU A 221 4.93 4.78 -2.04
N GLU A 222 5.99 5.45 -1.61
CA GLU A 222 7.06 5.92 -2.50
C GLU A 222 7.75 4.75 -3.21
N ARG A 223 8.16 3.74 -2.46
CA ARG A 223 8.82 2.55 -3.00
C ARG A 223 7.89 1.75 -3.91
N ALA A 224 6.61 1.61 -3.55
CA ALA A 224 5.61 0.91 -4.36
C ALA A 224 5.31 1.65 -5.67
N LEU A 225 5.18 2.98 -5.65
CA LEU A 225 5.03 3.81 -6.84
C LEU A 225 6.22 3.64 -7.78
N LYS A 226 7.45 3.74 -7.26
CA LYS A 226 8.68 3.54 -8.05
C LYS A 226 8.72 2.15 -8.68
N CYS A 227 8.41 1.12 -7.91
CA CYS A 227 8.36 -0.27 -8.37
C CYS A 227 7.31 -0.49 -9.47
N LEU A 228 6.08 -0.03 -9.25
CA LEU A 228 4.95 -0.25 -10.16
C LEU A 228 5.09 0.52 -11.46
N LEU A 229 5.53 1.78 -11.39
CA LEU A 229 5.61 2.67 -12.54
C LEU A 229 6.90 2.47 -13.36
N GLY A 230 7.97 1.96 -12.74
CA GLY A 230 9.25 1.68 -13.41
C GLY A 230 9.29 0.39 -14.25
N ARG A 231 8.14 -0.20 -14.56
CA ARG A 231 8.04 -1.49 -15.27
C ARG A 231 8.14 -1.32 -16.78
N ALA A 232 8.96 -2.15 -17.43
CA ALA A 232 9.13 -2.14 -18.88
C ALA A 232 7.84 -2.54 -19.62
N GLU A 233 6.94 -3.27 -18.96
CA GLU A 233 5.65 -3.68 -19.49
C GLU A 233 4.72 -2.52 -19.85
N TRP A 234 4.98 -1.31 -19.34
CA TRP A 234 4.27 -0.08 -19.74
C TRP A 234 4.60 0.41 -21.15
N ALA A 235 5.55 -0.23 -21.85
CA ALA A 235 5.80 -0.02 -23.27
C ALA A 235 4.54 -0.23 -24.14
N CYS A 236 3.52 -0.94 -23.62
CA CYS A 236 2.22 -1.09 -24.30
C CYS A 236 1.55 0.24 -24.67
N PHE A 237 1.79 1.34 -23.94
CA PHE A 237 1.27 2.66 -24.31
C PHE A 237 1.84 3.20 -25.62
N HIS A 238 2.99 2.68 -26.06
CA HIS A 238 3.60 2.98 -27.34
C HIS A 238 3.35 1.85 -28.34
N ASP A 239 3.73 0.63 -27.97
CA ASP A 239 3.75 -0.54 -28.86
C ASP A 239 2.35 -1.02 -29.27
N GLU A 240 1.34 -0.73 -28.43
CA GLU A 240 -0.05 -1.12 -28.62
C GLU A 240 -0.98 0.11 -28.68
N ALA A 241 -0.46 1.30 -28.98
CA ALA A 241 -1.21 2.57 -28.97
C ALA A 241 -2.44 2.59 -29.91
N SER A 242 -2.47 1.72 -30.92
CA SER A 242 -3.63 1.54 -31.82
C SER A 242 -4.82 0.86 -31.14
N ASP A 243 -4.59 0.11 -30.06
CA ASP A 243 -5.64 -0.46 -29.23
C ASP A 243 -6.22 0.63 -28.32
N PRO A 244 -7.55 0.90 -28.36
CA PRO A 244 -8.16 1.90 -27.51
C PRO A 244 -7.84 1.75 -26.02
N ALA A 245 -7.60 0.52 -25.52
CA ALA A 245 -7.22 0.28 -24.12
C ALA A 245 -5.87 0.89 -23.72
N PHE A 246 -4.94 1.04 -24.67
CA PHE A 246 -3.58 1.53 -24.44
C PHE A 246 -3.29 2.84 -25.18
N SER A 247 -4.27 3.35 -25.93
CA SER A 247 -4.18 4.63 -26.65
C SER A 247 -4.02 5.83 -25.71
N PRO A 248 -3.58 7.01 -26.23
CA PRO A 248 -3.57 8.26 -25.46
C PRO A 248 -4.93 8.68 -24.91
N ALA A 249 -6.04 8.24 -25.52
CA ALA A 249 -7.40 8.53 -25.05
C ALA A 249 -7.86 7.59 -23.91
N SER A 250 -7.09 6.54 -23.61
CA SER A 250 -7.42 5.59 -22.56
C SER A 250 -7.31 6.23 -21.17
N PRO A 251 -8.31 6.03 -20.28
CA PRO A 251 -8.19 6.48 -18.89
C PRO A 251 -7.00 5.80 -18.19
N LEU A 252 -6.59 4.59 -18.60
CA LEU A 252 -5.40 3.94 -18.06
C LEU A 252 -4.14 4.76 -18.35
N THR A 253 -3.98 5.24 -19.57
CA THR A 253 -2.83 6.07 -19.99
C THR A 253 -2.80 7.37 -19.19
N ARG A 254 -3.95 8.03 -19.03
CA ARG A 254 -4.05 9.26 -18.23
C ARG A 254 -3.78 9.02 -16.75
N ASN A 255 -4.34 7.96 -16.16
CA ASN A 255 -4.11 7.61 -14.76
C ASN A 255 -2.63 7.30 -14.49
N PHE A 256 -1.95 6.62 -15.43
CA PHE A 256 -0.52 6.37 -15.36
C PHE A 256 0.30 7.68 -15.39
N GLN A 257 -0.05 8.62 -16.26
CA GLN A 257 0.59 9.94 -16.33
C GLN A 257 0.36 10.76 -15.06
N LEU A 258 -0.88 10.81 -14.57
CA LEU A 258 -1.22 11.52 -13.33
C LEU A 258 -0.45 10.95 -12.12
N LEU A 259 -0.28 9.63 -12.03
CA LEU A 259 0.55 9.02 -10.99
C LEU A 259 2.04 9.33 -11.14
N HIS A 260 2.50 9.86 -12.27
CA HIS A 260 3.85 10.44 -12.42
C HIS A 260 3.93 11.90 -11.97
N GLU A 261 2.81 12.61 -11.89
CA GLU A 261 2.82 14.01 -11.49
C GLU A 261 3.27 14.15 -10.01
N PRO A 262 4.27 15.01 -9.72
CA PRO A 262 4.79 15.18 -8.37
C PRO A 262 3.70 15.49 -7.34
N ARG A 263 2.72 16.33 -7.71
CA ARG A 263 1.62 16.75 -6.82
C ARG A 263 0.76 15.59 -6.35
N ILE A 264 0.43 14.65 -7.24
CA ILE A 264 -0.36 13.47 -6.90
C ILE A 264 0.41 12.58 -5.93
N ARG A 265 1.71 12.38 -6.19
CA ARG A 265 2.60 11.59 -5.33
C ARG A 265 2.77 12.24 -3.95
N GLU A 266 3.00 13.55 -3.91
CA GLU A 266 3.11 14.33 -2.67
C GLU A 266 1.84 14.24 -1.83
N ARG A 267 0.67 14.34 -2.46
CA ARG A 267 -0.61 14.20 -1.75
C ARG A 267 -0.82 12.79 -1.23
N LEU A 268 -0.51 11.75 -2.01
CA LEU A 268 -0.55 10.36 -1.53
C LEU A 268 0.39 10.12 -0.35
N GLN A 269 1.63 10.62 -0.44
CA GLN A 269 2.60 10.57 0.65
C GLN A 269 2.10 11.32 1.90
N ALA A 270 1.41 12.45 1.71
CA ALA A 270 0.78 13.18 2.81
C ALA A 270 -0.30 12.36 3.50
N LEU A 271 -1.17 11.68 2.74
CA LEU A 271 -2.17 10.77 3.30
C LEU A 271 -1.52 9.59 4.04
N GLY A 272 -0.45 9.01 3.49
CA GLY A 272 0.32 7.96 4.16
C GLY A 272 0.95 8.44 5.48
N GLU A 273 1.50 9.64 5.50
CA GLU A 273 2.04 10.25 6.71
C GLU A 273 0.97 10.51 7.78
N LEU A 274 -0.25 10.87 7.37
CA LEU A 274 -1.38 10.98 8.29
C LEU A 274 -1.83 9.61 8.81
N CYS A 275 -1.82 8.56 7.98
CA CYS A 275 -2.06 7.19 8.45
C CYS A 275 -1.04 6.80 9.53
N ASP A 276 0.25 7.01 9.26
CA ASP A 276 1.34 6.72 10.21
C ASP A 276 1.14 7.46 11.54
N SER A 277 0.79 8.75 11.47
CA SER A 277 0.61 9.61 12.65
C SER A 277 -0.61 9.25 13.49
N ASN A 278 -1.61 8.60 12.89
CA ASN A 278 -2.79 8.08 13.58
C ASN A 278 -2.64 6.62 14.03
N GLY A 279 -1.47 6.01 13.84
CA GLY A 279 -1.24 4.58 14.14
C GLY A 279 -1.97 3.63 13.19
N PHE A 280 -2.42 4.12 12.04
CA PHE A 280 -3.09 3.32 11.01
C PHE A 280 -2.05 2.71 10.08
N HIS A 281 -1.58 1.51 10.43
CA HIS A 281 -0.63 0.77 9.59
C HIS A 281 -1.28 0.30 8.28
N VAL A 282 -0.66 0.64 7.15
CA VAL A 282 -1.04 0.15 5.83
C VAL A 282 0.07 -0.75 5.29
N SER A 283 -0.25 -2.04 5.12
CA SER A 283 0.72 -3.00 4.59
C SER A 283 1.09 -2.69 3.13
N ILE A 284 2.26 -3.17 2.68
CA ILE A 284 2.69 -3.02 1.28
C ILE A 284 1.68 -3.64 0.30
N ARG A 285 0.99 -4.71 0.71
CA ARG A 285 -0.13 -5.30 -0.04
C ARG A 285 -1.24 -4.28 -0.27
N GLU A 286 -1.72 -3.63 0.79
CA GLU A 286 -2.78 -2.64 0.73
C GLU A 286 -2.35 -1.41 -0.08
N VAL A 287 -1.08 -1.00 0.00
CA VAL A 287 -0.51 0.04 -0.86
C VAL A 287 -0.57 -0.34 -2.34
N LEU A 288 -0.14 -1.55 -2.71
CA LEU A 288 -0.23 -2.00 -4.11
C LEU A 288 -1.69 -2.08 -4.59
N LEU A 289 -2.60 -2.48 -3.71
CA LEU A 289 -4.03 -2.51 -3.99
C LEU A 289 -4.60 -1.13 -4.27
N LEU A 290 -4.25 -0.14 -3.45
CA LEU A 290 -4.60 1.26 -3.66
C LEU A 290 -4.12 1.75 -5.03
N LEU A 291 -2.84 1.54 -5.35
CA LEU A 291 -2.23 2.04 -6.59
C LEU A 291 -2.81 1.37 -7.84
N VAL A 292 -3.04 0.06 -7.80
CA VAL A 292 -3.69 -0.66 -8.90
C VAL A 292 -5.15 -0.25 -9.05
N ASN A 293 -5.87 -0.02 -7.95
CA ASN A 293 -7.21 0.57 -8.03
C ASN A 293 -7.15 1.99 -8.62
N GLY A 294 -6.15 2.81 -8.28
CA GLY A 294 -5.93 4.10 -8.90
C GLY A 294 -5.82 4.01 -10.43
N LEU A 295 -4.99 3.09 -10.93
CA LEU A 295 -4.75 2.89 -12.37
C LEU A 295 -5.95 2.30 -13.11
N LEU A 296 -6.53 1.23 -12.58
CA LEU A 296 -7.50 0.38 -13.28
C LEU A 296 -8.91 0.45 -12.70
N GLY A 297 -9.13 1.17 -11.61
CA GLY A 297 -10.43 1.31 -10.99
C GLY A 297 -11.44 1.92 -11.95
N TYR A 298 -12.68 1.44 -11.91
CA TYR A 298 -13.77 2.09 -12.63
C TYR A 298 -15.14 1.75 -12.05
N LYS A 299 -16.13 2.62 -12.30
CA LYS A 299 -17.53 2.44 -11.92
C LYS A 299 -18.21 1.40 -12.82
N GLY A 300 -17.88 0.12 -12.66
CA GLY A 300 -18.53 -0.97 -13.36
C GLY A 300 -17.94 -2.34 -13.05
N GLY A 301 -18.68 -3.40 -13.43
CA GLY A 301 -18.22 -4.79 -13.30
C GLY A 301 -17.72 -5.16 -11.89
N ASP A 302 -16.47 -5.63 -11.79
CA ASP A 302 -15.81 -5.96 -10.53
C ASP A 302 -15.04 -4.78 -9.92
N GLY A 303 -15.19 -3.57 -10.45
CA GLY A 303 -14.55 -2.35 -9.98
C GLY A 303 -13.12 -2.15 -10.47
N VAL A 304 -12.52 -3.12 -11.19
CA VAL A 304 -11.15 -3.05 -11.72
C VAL A 304 -11.13 -3.48 -13.19
N ALA A 305 -10.88 -2.54 -14.09
CA ALA A 305 -11.03 -2.67 -15.52
C ALA A 305 -10.18 -3.81 -16.10
N ARG A 306 -10.77 -4.52 -17.06
CA ARG A 306 -10.08 -5.37 -18.03
C ARG A 306 -9.77 -4.55 -19.29
N PRO A 307 -8.87 -5.00 -20.17
CA PRO A 307 -8.64 -4.33 -21.45
C PRO A 307 -9.92 -4.04 -22.24
N ASP A 308 -10.88 -4.98 -22.29
CA ASP A 308 -12.17 -4.75 -22.97
C ASP A 308 -12.97 -3.59 -22.36
N ALA A 309 -13.03 -3.51 -21.03
CA ALA A 309 -13.71 -2.41 -20.36
C ALA A 309 -13.05 -1.05 -20.64
N LEU A 310 -11.72 -1.01 -20.77
CA LEU A 310 -10.99 0.19 -21.18
C LEU A 310 -11.35 0.60 -22.62
N ARG A 311 -11.46 -0.36 -23.54
CA ARG A 311 -11.89 -0.08 -24.93
C ARG A 311 -13.29 0.48 -24.98
N ASP A 312 -14.21 -0.13 -24.25
CA ASP A 312 -15.60 0.33 -24.17
C ASP A 312 -15.67 1.75 -23.60
N MET A 313 -14.93 2.05 -22.52
CA MET A 313 -14.89 3.41 -21.95
C MET A 313 -14.37 4.45 -22.94
N VAL A 314 -13.36 4.13 -23.76
CA VAL A 314 -12.86 5.05 -24.79
C VAL A 314 -13.88 5.24 -25.90
N ARG A 315 -14.48 4.14 -26.40
CA ARG A 315 -15.48 4.19 -27.47
C ARG A 315 -16.73 4.97 -27.07
N ASP A 316 -17.17 4.78 -25.82
CA ASP A 316 -18.41 5.35 -25.31
C ASP A 316 -18.21 6.77 -24.71
N GLY A 317 -16.98 7.28 -24.66
CA GLY A 317 -16.66 8.58 -24.04
C GLY A 317 -16.81 8.61 -22.51
N ARG A 318 -16.75 7.45 -21.84
CA ARG A 318 -17.01 7.27 -20.41
C ARG A 318 -15.74 7.33 -19.55
N HIS A 319 -14.79 8.18 -19.92
CA HIS A 319 -13.49 8.27 -19.25
C HIS A 319 -13.59 8.56 -17.74
N HIS A 320 -14.56 9.39 -17.34
CA HIS A 320 -14.77 9.80 -15.94
C HIS A 320 -15.18 8.64 -15.03
N ASP A 321 -15.69 7.53 -15.57
CA ASP A 321 -15.99 6.33 -14.78
C ASP A 321 -14.72 5.71 -14.17
N ALA A 322 -13.55 5.98 -14.76
CA ALA A 322 -12.23 5.48 -14.34
C ALA A 322 -11.31 6.60 -13.82
N CYS A 323 -11.89 7.69 -13.30
CA CYS A 323 -11.14 8.85 -12.80
C CYS A 323 -10.19 8.49 -11.63
N LEU A 324 -8.89 8.77 -11.79
CA LEU A 324 -7.86 8.49 -10.79
C LEU A 324 -8.23 9.01 -9.39
N TYR A 325 -8.71 10.25 -9.29
CA TYR A 325 -8.93 10.93 -8.01
C TYR A 325 -9.99 10.21 -7.16
N ASP A 326 -11.06 9.74 -7.80
CA ASP A 326 -12.11 8.94 -7.16
C ASP A 326 -11.59 7.53 -6.82
N ASN A 327 -10.84 6.92 -7.74
CA ASN A 327 -10.28 5.59 -7.57
C ASN A 327 -9.27 5.50 -6.41
N LEU A 328 -8.41 6.50 -6.24
CA LEU A 328 -7.48 6.57 -5.11
C LEU A 328 -8.20 6.66 -3.75
N LEU A 329 -9.46 7.06 -3.74
CA LEU A 329 -10.30 7.10 -2.54
C LEU A 329 -11.30 5.93 -2.49
N GLY A 330 -11.20 4.98 -3.42
CA GLY A 330 -12.08 3.81 -3.50
C GLY A 330 -13.53 4.13 -3.90
N ALA A 331 -13.79 5.31 -4.46
CA ALA A 331 -15.14 5.77 -4.81
C ALA A 331 -15.78 4.96 -5.95
N ASN A 332 -14.97 4.24 -6.74
CA ASN A 332 -15.42 3.26 -7.72
C ASN A 332 -15.97 1.96 -7.10
N LEU A 333 -15.69 1.70 -5.83
CA LEU A 333 -16.10 0.49 -5.13
C LEU A 333 -17.40 0.71 -4.35
N THR A 334 -18.14 -0.37 -4.11
CA THR A 334 -19.26 -0.32 -3.15
C THR A 334 -18.72 -0.11 -1.73
N GLU A 335 -19.54 0.45 -0.84
CA GLU A 335 -19.18 0.66 0.56
C GLU A 335 -18.75 -0.65 1.24
N ALA A 336 -19.55 -1.70 1.10
CA ALA A 336 -19.24 -3.03 1.64
C ALA A 336 -17.91 -3.61 1.14
N LYS A 337 -17.43 -3.17 -0.03
CA LYS A 337 -16.14 -3.59 -0.59
C LYS A 337 -14.99 -2.71 -0.11
N ARG A 338 -15.19 -1.39 0.00
CA ARG A 338 -14.22 -0.47 0.62
C ARG A 338 -13.89 -0.90 2.05
N GLU A 339 -14.91 -1.26 2.84
CA GLU A 339 -14.74 -1.64 4.25
C GLU A 339 -13.86 -2.88 4.47
N ARG A 340 -13.71 -3.74 3.45
CA ARG A 340 -12.86 -4.93 3.53
C ARG A 340 -11.36 -4.60 3.53
N PHE A 341 -10.97 -3.48 2.93
CA PHE A 341 -9.57 -3.11 2.73
C PHE A 341 -9.18 -2.00 3.70
N ALA A 342 -8.10 -2.21 4.45
CA ALA A 342 -7.67 -1.28 5.49
C ALA A 342 -7.35 0.11 4.92
N VAL A 343 -6.67 0.17 3.77
CA VAL A 343 -6.29 1.44 3.15
C VAL A 343 -7.52 2.29 2.81
N PHE A 344 -8.57 1.68 2.27
CA PHE A 344 -9.79 2.42 1.90
C PHE A 344 -10.63 2.80 3.11
N ARG A 345 -10.66 1.99 4.19
CA ARG A 345 -11.28 2.42 5.45
C ARG A 345 -10.59 3.67 6.00
N PHE A 346 -9.26 3.67 6.07
CA PHE A 346 -8.50 4.81 6.58
C PHE A 346 -8.70 6.04 5.69
N PHE A 347 -8.64 5.88 4.36
CA PHE A 347 -8.84 6.97 3.43
C PHE A 347 -10.28 7.53 3.47
N THR A 348 -11.28 6.67 3.66
CA THR A 348 -12.67 7.09 3.88
C THR A 348 -12.80 7.93 5.15
N GLY A 349 -12.04 7.59 6.20
CA GLY A 349 -11.97 8.37 7.44
C GLY A 349 -11.50 9.82 7.26
N PHE A 350 -10.71 10.12 6.22
CA PHE A 350 -10.34 11.51 5.89
C PHE A 350 -11.52 12.33 5.32
N ARG A 351 -12.61 11.67 4.89
CA ARG A 351 -13.82 12.26 4.26
C ARG A 351 -13.51 13.27 3.16
N ILE A 352 -12.49 12.98 2.34
CA ILE A 352 -12.04 13.88 1.28
C ILE A 352 -13.17 14.13 0.26
N GLY A 353 -13.48 15.42 0.07
CA GLY A 353 -14.55 15.92 -0.80
C GLY A 353 -15.94 16.01 -0.16
N LEU A 354 -16.11 15.49 1.06
CA LEU A 354 -17.33 15.69 1.85
C LEU A 354 -17.27 16.98 2.67
N GLU A 355 -16.07 17.44 2.99
CA GLU A 355 -15.82 18.75 3.58
C GLU A 355 -15.46 19.78 2.49
N THR A 356 -15.65 21.06 2.78
CA THR A 356 -15.34 22.15 1.85
C THR A 356 -15.19 23.50 2.56
N SER A 357 -14.82 24.53 1.79
CA SER A 357 -14.89 25.94 2.17
C SER A 357 -15.66 26.73 1.09
N ASN A 358 -16.20 27.88 1.48
CA ASN A 358 -16.89 28.77 0.54
C ASN A 358 -16.01 29.17 -0.65
N ALA A 359 -14.70 29.35 -0.44
CA ALA A 359 -13.77 29.72 -1.50
C ALA A 359 -13.58 28.59 -2.52
N LEU A 360 -13.51 27.34 -2.05
CA LEU A 360 -13.33 26.16 -2.90
C LEU A 360 -14.60 25.83 -3.69
N ASP A 361 -15.76 25.89 -3.04
CA ASP A 361 -17.04 25.72 -3.73
C ASP A 361 -17.27 26.85 -4.73
N ALA A 362 -17.00 28.11 -4.38
CA ALA A 362 -17.13 29.22 -5.32
C ALA A 362 -16.25 29.01 -6.58
N LEU A 363 -15.03 28.49 -6.40
CA LEU A 363 -14.16 28.12 -7.52
C LEU A 363 -14.78 27.04 -8.42
N LEU A 364 -15.39 26.01 -7.83
CA LEU A 364 -16.02 24.91 -8.58
C LEU A 364 -17.31 25.33 -9.30
N VAL A 365 -18.12 26.19 -8.67
CA VAL A 365 -19.45 26.57 -9.18
C VAL A 365 -19.39 27.76 -10.14
N PHE A 366 -18.66 28.81 -9.76
CA PHE A 366 -18.64 30.09 -10.48
C PHE A 366 -17.34 30.33 -11.25
N GLY A 367 -16.30 29.50 -11.04
CA GLY A 367 -14.96 29.76 -11.54
C GLY A 367 -14.83 29.93 -13.05
N GLN A 368 -15.75 29.41 -13.86
CA GLN A 368 -15.74 29.61 -15.31
C GLN A 368 -16.15 31.03 -15.74
N ASN A 369 -17.05 31.65 -14.97
CA ASN A 369 -17.74 32.89 -15.33
C ASN A 369 -17.31 34.10 -14.47
N ASP A 370 -16.65 33.85 -13.35
CA ASP A 370 -16.13 34.88 -12.46
C ASP A 370 -14.70 35.29 -12.86
N THR A 371 -14.50 36.57 -13.16
CA THR A 371 -13.22 37.13 -13.65
C THR A 371 -12.06 36.89 -12.69
N ASP A 372 -12.29 36.91 -11.37
CA ASP A 372 -11.25 36.74 -10.36
C ASP A 372 -10.90 35.25 -10.19
N LEU A 373 -11.86 34.34 -10.36
CA LEU A 373 -11.69 32.91 -10.21
C LEU A 373 -11.25 32.19 -11.50
N GLN A 374 -11.53 32.76 -12.67
CA GLN A 374 -11.23 32.14 -13.98
C GLN A 374 -9.77 31.69 -14.15
N PRO A 375 -8.75 32.48 -13.77
CA PRO A 375 -7.36 32.02 -13.88
C PRO A 375 -7.07 30.81 -12.98
N HIS A 376 -7.70 30.75 -11.80
CA HIS A 376 -7.56 29.63 -10.87
C HIS A 376 -8.31 28.40 -11.39
N HIS A 377 -9.51 28.57 -11.93
CA HIS A 377 -10.31 27.50 -12.51
C HIS A 377 -9.58 26.87 -13.70
N GLN A 378 -9.04 27.69 -14.60
CA GLN A 378 -8.30 27.21 -15.76
C GLN A 378 -7.11 26.34 -15.34
N ARG A 379 -6.30 26.84 -14.41
CA ARG A 379 -5.09 26.18 -13.93
C ARG A 379 -5.37 24.90 -13.14
N LEU A 380 -6.38 24.91 -12.26
CA LEU A 380 -6.62 23.83 -11.30
C LEU A 380 -7.61 22.78 -11.80
N LEU A 381 -8.46 23.12 -12.77
CA LEU A 381 -9.51 22.24 -13.27
C LEU A 381 -9.38 22.08 -14.78
N ALA A 382 -9.53 23.13 -15.58
CA ALA A 382 -9.67 22.96 -17.03
C ALA A 382 -8.43 22.41 -17.77
N ASP A 383 -7.22 22.61 -17.22
CA ASP A 383 -5.93 22.18 -17.83
C ASP A 383 -5.72 20.66 -17.94
N ASP A 384 -6.64 19.83 -17.43
CA ASP A 384 -6.56 18.37 -17.60
C ASP A 384 -7.26 17.95 -18.90
N ALA A 385 -6.53 17.40 -19.86
CA ALA A 385 -7.08 17.06 -21.17
C ALA A 385 -8.24 16.04 -21.16
N GLN A 386 -8.32 15.18 -20.13
CA GLN A 386 -9.30 14.09 -20.09
C GLN A 386 -10.27 14.19 -18.92
N TYR A 387 -9.82 14.70 -17.77
CA TYR A 387 -10.70 14.94 -16.61
C TYR A 387 -11.06 16.41 -16.43
N GLY A 388 -10.56 17.30 -17.29
CA GLY A 388 -10.70 18.77 -17.26
C GLY A 388 -12.11 19.25 -17.02
N VAL A 389 -12.99 18.73 -17.87
CA VAL A 389 -14.42 19.03 -17.92
C VAL A 389 -15.15 17.71 -17.77
N ASN A 390 -16.08 17.64 -16.82
CA ASN A 390 -16.97 16.51 -16.65
C ASN A 390 -18.35 16.89 -17.20
N PRO A 391 -18.74 16.40 -18.40
CA PRO A 391 -20.01 16.80 -19.02
C PRO A 391 -21.25 16.43 -18.21
N GLY A 392 -21.15 15.44 -17.31
CA GLY A 392 -22.21 15.12 -16.36
C GLY A 392 -22.34 16.20 -15.30
N PHE A 393 -21.22 16.60 -14.71
CA PHE A 393 -21.20 17.65 -13.70
C PHE A 393 -21.55 19.04 -14.25
N GLU A 394 -21.07 19.41 -15.45
CA GLU A 394 -21.40 20.70 -16.06
C GLU A 394 -22.91 20.86 -16.28
N ARG A 395 -23.59 19.81 -16.74
CA ARG A 395 -25.05 19.84 -16.87
C ARG A 395 -25.76 20.04 -15.52
N LEU A 396 -25.26 19.40 -14.46
CA LEU A 396 -25.80 19.60 -13.11
C LEU A 396 -25.52 21.02 -12.60
N ARG A 397 -24.35 21.57 -12.90
CA ARG A 397 -23.94 22.92 -12.51
C ARG A 397 -24.77 23.99 -13.22
N GLU A 398 -24.95 23.88 -14.52
CA GLU A 398 -25.81 24.78 -15.32
C GLU A 398 -27.25 24.75 -14.80
N ALA A 399 -27.81 23.54 -14.63
CA ALA A 399 -29.16 23.38 -14.08
C ALA A 399 -29.30 24.00 -12.68
N TYR A 400 -28.29 23.84 -11.80
CA TYR A 400 -28.29 24.45 -10.47
C TYR A 400 -28.24 25.98 -10.51
N LEU A 401 -27.51 26.58 -11.45
CA LEU A 401 -27.41 28.03 -11.60
C LEU A 401 -28.68 28.67 -12.20
N GLU A 402 -29.43 27.91 -13.01
CA GLU A 402 -30.66 28.36 -13.65
C GLU A 402 -31.93 28.05 -12.84
N ALA A 403 -31.86 27.14 -11.86
CA ALA A 403 -33.03 26.66 -11.12
C ALA A 403 -33.50 27.62 -10.01
N ASP A 404 -34.79 27.96 -10.04
CA ASP A 404 -35.49 28.81 -9.08
C ASP A 404 -36.14 27.98 -7.94
N GLU A 405 -35.39 27.06 -7.29
CA GLU A 405 -35.78 26.21 -6.12
C GLU A 405 -36.23 24.73 -6.36
N ASP A 406 -35.71 23.99 -7.34
CA ASP A 406 -35.91 22.51 -7.37
C ASP A 406 -34.93 21.77 -6.45
N ARG A 407 -35.44 21.19 -5.36
CA ARG A 407 -34.64 20.42 -4.37
C ARG A 407 -34.01 19.15 -4.95
N GLY A 408 -34.64 18.49 -5.93
CA GLY A 408 -34.13 17.23 -6.49
C GLY A 408 -32.85 17.44 -7.30
N ALA A 409 -32.82 18.51 -8.10
CA ALA A 409 -31.63 18.92 -8.85
C ALA A 409 -30.47 19.35 -7.93
N ALA A 410 -30.78 19.95 -6.79
CA ALA A 410 -29.77 20.34 -5.80
C ALA A 410 -29.04 19.14 -5.18
N ASP A 411 -29.76 18.06 -4.84
CA ASP A 411 -29.15 16.86 -4.25
C ASP A 411 -28.18 16.16 -5.23
N GLU A 412 -28.58 16.02 -6.50
CA GLU A 412 -27.71 15.44 -7.53
C GLU A 412 -26.47 16.32 -7.80
N PHE A 413 -26.65 17.64 -7.83
CA PHE A 413 -25.54 18.58 -7.94
C PHE A 413 -24.56 18.48 -6.77
N HIS A 414 -25.06 18.43 -5.53
CA HIS A 414 -24.24 18.28 -4.34
C HIS A 414 -23.49 16.93 -4.33
N ALA A 415 -24.10 15.85 -4.81
CA ALA A 415 -23.41 14.58 -5.01
C ALA A 415 -22.30 14.69 -6.07
N GLY A 416 -22.56 15.41 -7.16
CA GLY A 416 -21.58 15.72 -8.21
C GLY A 416 -20.37 16.50 -7.71
N LEU A 417 -20.59 17.48 -6.81
CA LEU A 417 -19.51 18.30 -6.21
C LEU A 417 -18.47 17.46 -5.48
N ILE A 418 -18.85 16.33 -4.88
CA ILE A 418 -17.91 15.49 -4.13
C ILE A 418 -16.76 15.01 -5.04
N ALA A 419 -17.06 14.60 -6.27
CA ALA A 419 -16.05 14.12 -7.22
C ALA A 419 -15.10 15.25 -7.65
N GLU A 420 -15.64 16.45 -7.94
CA GLU A 420 -14.82 17.60 -8.32
C GLU A 420 -13.99 18.13 -7.14
N ARG A 421 -14.51 18.11 -5.91
CA ARG A 421 -13.75 18.41 -4.70
C ARG A 421 -12.60 17.44 -4.48
N ARG A 422 -12.81 16.13 -4.64
CA ARG A 422 -11.72 15.13 -4.55
C ARG A 422 -10.64 15.38 -5.57
N ARG A 423 -11.04 15.67 -6.81
CA ARG A 423 -10.11 16.07 -7.86
C ARG A 423 -9.31 17.32 -7.47
N LEU A 424 -9.98 18.35 -6.99
CA LEU A 424 -9.36 19.59 -6.55
C LEU A 424 -8.35 19.35 -5.41
N PHE A 425 -8.68 18.50 -4.43
CA PHE A 425 -7.78 18.12 -3.33
C PHE A 425 -6.39 17.62 -3.80
N PHE A 426 -6.37 16.80 -4.85
CA PHE A 426 -5.12 16.28 -5.41
C PHE A 426 -4.36 17.29 -6.29
N ARG A 427 -5.05 18.31 -6.83
CA ARG A 427 -4.44 19.32 -7.72
C ARG A 427 -3.96 20.58 -6.99
N LEU A 428 -4.58 20.89 -5.86
CA LEU A 428 -4.23 22.03 -5.02
C LEU A 428 -2.85 21.92 -4.36
N THR A 429 -2.20 23.07 -4.24
CA THR A 429 -0.96 23.28 -3.49
C THR A 429 -1.29 23.82 -2.10
N GLU A 430 -0.42 23.59 -1.12
CA GLU A 430 -0.56 24.14 0.24
C GLU A 430 -0.04 25.59 0.36
N GLU A 431 0.38 26.20 -0.74
CA GLU A 431 0.99 27.54 -0.79
C GLU A 431 -0.02 28.68 -0.73
N ASP A 432 -1.25 28.45 -1.21
CA ASP A 432 -2.30 29.47 -1.25
C ASP A 432 -3.33 29.19 -0.13
N PRO A 433 -3.35 30.00 0.95
CA PRO A 433 -4.28 29.79 2.05
C PRO A 433 -5.75 29.90 1.65
N ARG A 434 -6.06 30.62 0.56
CA ARG A 434 -7.44 30.74 0.05
C ARG A 434 -7.96 29.39 -0.43
N PHE A 435 -7.07 28.55 -0.95
CA PHE A 435 -7.39 27.25 -1.52
C PHE A 435 -6.60 26.14 -0.82
N ASP A 436 -6.62 26.14 0.51
CA ASP A 436 -6.00 25.08 1.29
C ASP A 436 -6.70 23.73 1.00
N PRO A 437 -5.97 22.73 0.45
CA PRO A 437 -6.52 21.42 0.14
C PRO A 437 -7.13 20.73 1.37
N TRP A 438 -6.60 20.95 2.57
CA TRP A 438 -7.07 20.25 3.76
C TRP A 438 -8.45 20.70 4.23
N GLN A 439 -8.95 21.84 3.73
CA GLN A 439 -10.35 22.25 3.91
C GLN A 439 -11.34 21.28 3.24
N LEU A 440 -10.87 20.42 2.32
CA LEU A 440 -11.67 19.37 1.69
C LEU A 440 -11.67 18.05 2.49
N SER A 441 -11.11 18.04 3.70
CA SER A 441 -11.02 16.87 4.59
C SER A 441 -11.45 17.24 6.01
N VAL A 442 -11.84 16.26 6.84
CA VAL A 442 -12.10 16.49 8.27
C VAL A 442 -10.86 16.98 9.01
N PHE A 443 -9.67 16.64 8.53
CA PHE A 443 -8.41 17.06 9.12
C PHE A 443 -7.97 18.40 8.54
N GLN A 444 -8.78 19.45 8.74
CA GLN A 444 -8.54 20.78 8.15
C GLN A 444 -7.19 21.39 8.54
N SER A 445 -6.63 21.00 9.68
CA SER A 445 -5.30 21.45 10.13
C SER A 445 -4.14 20.52 9.71
N ALA A 446 -4.39 19.49 8.89
CA ALA A 446 -3.37 18.50 8.51
C ALA A 446 -2.15 19.10 7.82
N GLY A 447 -2.33 20.11 6.96
CA GLY A 447 -1.20 20.81 6.32
C GLY A 447 -0.27 21.44 7.34
N ALA A 448 -0.82 22.19 8.30
CA ALA A 448 -0.06 22.80 9.39
C ALA A 448 0.54 21.74 10.34
N TYR A 449 -0.22 20.71 10.69
CA TYR A 449 0.26 19.58 11.51
C TYR A 449 1.49 18.91 10.88
N ARG A 450 1.46 18.64 9.57
CA ARG A 450 2.57 17.99 8.87
C ARG A 450 3.78 18.92 8.72
N SER A 451 3.57 20.10 8.16
CA SER A 451 4.66 21.01 7.77
C SER A 451 5.28 21.79 8.93
N GLN A 452 4.48 22.15 9.95
CA GLN A 452 4.89 23.05 11.03
C GLN A 452 5.04 22.35 12.38
N LEU A 453 4.53 21.13 12.55
CA LEU A 453 4.73 20.32 13.75
C LEU A 453 5.59 19.08 13.47
N LEU A 454 5.15 18.16 12.61
CA LEU A 454 5.87 16.89 12.38
C LEU A 454 7.25 17.10 11.75
N ALA A 455 7.34 17.88 10.67
CA ALA A 455 8.61 18.06 9.96
C ALA A 455 9.69 18.74 10.84
N PRO A 456 9.40 19.79 11.64
CA PRO A 456 10.35 20.32 12.61
C PRO A 456 10.76 19.31 13.68
N LEU A 457 9.82 18.56 14.27
CA LEU A 457 10.13 17.56 15.30
C LEU A 457 11.04 16.46 14.77
N ARG A 458 10.77 15.93 13.57
CA ARG A 458 11.63 14.93 12.91
C ARG A 458 13.03 15.46 12.62
N ALA A 459 13.16 16.77 12.40
CA ALA A 459 14.44 17.44 12.22
C ALA A 459 15.10 17.87 13.55
N GLY A 460 14.55 17.48 14.71
CA GLY A 460 15.07 17.88 16.02
C GLY A 460 14.94 19.38 16.33
N ARG A 461 14.05 20.09 15.62
CA ARG A 461 13.83 21.54 15.78
C ARG A 461 12.66 21.81 16.72
N ALA A 462 12.71 22.97 17.39
CA ALA A 462 11.62 23.44 18.24
C ALA A 462 10.36 23.77 17.42
N VAL A 463 9.20 23.59 18.05
CA VAL A 463 7.89 23.88 17.46
C VAL A 463 7.26 25.07 18.18
N ASN A 464 6.49 25.88 17.45
CA ASN A 464 5.74 26.99 18.01
C ASN A 464 4.67 26.50 19.02
N PRO A 465 4.75 26.87 20.32
CA PRO A 465 3.77 26.45 21.33
C PRO A 465 2.34 26.90 21.03
N ALA A 466 2.14 28.03 20.34
CA ALA A 466 0.81 28.52 19.97
C ALA A 466 0.15 27.61 18.91
N LEU A 467 0.94 27.04 18.00
CA LEU A 467 0.45 26.07 17.04
C LEU A 467 0.00 24.78 17.74
N LEU A 468 0.81 24.29 18.69
CA LEU A 468 0.47 23.13 19.52
C LEU A 468 -0.85 23.33 20.27
N ALA A 469 -1.01 24.47 20.94
CA ALA A 469 -2.24 24.81 21.66
C ALA A 469 -3.47 24.79 20.74
N ARG A 470 -3.36 25.34 19.52
CA ARG A 470 -4.44 25.35 18.53
C ARG A 470 -4.78 23.93 18.02
N LEU A 471 -3.78 23.08 17.80
CA LEU A 471 -3.98 21.73 17.28
C LEU A 471 -4.57 20.76 18.31
N VAL A 472 -4.31 20.97 19.61
CA VAL A 472 -4.82 20.12 20.71
C VAL A 472 -6.25 20.48 21.13
N GLN A 473 -6.71 21.70 20.82
CA GLN A 473 -8.08 22.16 21.10
C GLN A 473 -9.09 21.85 19.98
N GLY A 474 -8.63 21.27 18.87
CA GLY A 474 -9.45 20.87 17.73
C GLY A 474 -10.27 19.61 17.97
#